data_AF-A0A4Z0C066-F1
#
_entry.id   AF-A0A4Z0C066-F1
#
_cell.length_a   1.000
_cell.length_b   1.000
_cell.length_c   1.000
_cell.angle_alpha   90.00
_cell.angle_beta   90.00
_cell.angle_gamma   90.00
#
_symmetry.space_group_name_H-M   'P 1'
#
loop_
_entity.id
_entity.type
_entity.pdbx_description
1 polymer ?
#
loop_
_entity_poly.entity_id
_entity_poly.type
_entity_poly.pdbx_seq_one_letter_code
_entity_poly.pdbx_strand_id
1 'polypeptide(L)'
;MTTEAFHAGERELQVRAGVRERLAAAGERVVRNHMPQQHRDFFAQLPWLLVGALDAQGQPWATALAGPPGFVDSPDERLLRVRAQPAAGDPLAGALVDGRPVGLLGLEAHTRRRNRLNGWVFAGDATGFHVQAGQSFGNCPKYIQARRAEYDPGWGLPGEAGALAALDEEARSLIAAADTFFIATAHPDALADGDPAHGVDLSHRGGRPGFVHVAGDELLVPDFAGNLFFNTFGNLLLQPRCGLLFIDYASGDLLWLAAHAAIDWNPPAGFSGAQRMLRLRVTAARRGRRRLPLRWSTAQPAPELALTGHW
;
A
#
# COMPACT_ATOMS: atom_id res chain seq x y z
N MET A 1 -29.38 4.01 -5.53
CA MET A 1 -28.95 2.70 -5.03
C MET A 1 -27.85 2.99 -4.02
N THR A 2 -28.00 2.57 -2.77
CA THR A 2 -26.92 2.67 -1.78
C THR A 2 -25.81 1.72 -2.20
N THR A 3 -24.71 2.26 -2.73
CA THR A 3 -23.50 1.47 -3.01
C THR A 3 -22.97 0.93 -1.69
N GLU A 4 -22.83 -0.40 -1.59
CA GLU A 4 -22.31 -1.02 -0.37
C GLU A 4 -20.84 -0.62 -0.15
N ALA A 5 -20.47 -0.39 1.11
CA ALA A 5 -19.10 0.01 1.46
C ALA A 5 -18.03 -1.06 1.17
N PHE A 6 -18.44 -2.32 1.01
CA PHE A 6 -17.55 -3.46 0.77
C PHE A 6 -18.00 -4.26 -0.45
N HIS A 7 -17.06 -4.63 -1.30
CA HIS A 7 -17.34 -5.40 -2.51
C HIS A 7 -17.45 -6.90 -2.24
N ALA A 8 -17.84 -7.69 -3.26
CA ALA A 8 -18.15 -9.12 -3.10
C ALA A 8 -17.01 -9.94 -2.46
N GLY A 9 -15.76 -9.70 -2.85
CA GLY A 9 -14.60 -10.42 -2.33
C GLY A 9 -14.33 -10.14 -0.86
N GLU A 10 -14.47 -8.89 -0.43
CA GLU A 10 -14.36 -8.53 0.99
C GLU A 10 -15.46 -9.19 1.81
N ARG A 11 -16.71 -9.12 1.34
CA ARG A 11 -17.86 -9.70 2.04
C ARG A 11 -17.72 -11.20 2.25
N GLU A 12 -17.21 -11.92 1.25
CA GLU A 12 -16.92 -13.35 1.38
C GLU A 12 -15.94 -13.63 2.52
N LEU A 13 -14.89 -12.83 2.65
CA LEU A 13 -13.92 -13.00 3.75
C LEU A 13 -14.47 -12.56 5.10
N GLN A 14 -15.36 -11.57 5.12
CA GLN A 14 -16.06 -11.17 6.34
C GLN A 14 -17.03 -12.26 6.81
N VAL A 15 -17.70 -12.98 5.89
CA VAL A 15 -18.53 -14.15 6.21
C VAL A 15 -17.67 -15.26 6.79
N ARG A 16 -16.56 -15.60 6.12
CA ARG A 16 -15.62 -16.62 6.60
C ARG A 16 -15.04 -16.31 7.98
N ALA A 17 -14.83 -15.04 8.30
CA ALA A 17 -14.34 -14.59 9.60
C ALA A 17 -15.46 -14.39 10.65
N GLY A 18 -16.74 -14.59 10.29
CA GLY A 18 -17.87 -14.44 11.20
C GLY A 18 -18.16 -13.00 11.61
N VAL A 19 -17.82 -12.01 10.77
CA VAL A 19 -17.89 -10.57 11.11
C VAL A 19 -18.70 -9.73 10.12
N ARG A 20 -19.32 -10.35 9.11
CA ARG A 20 -20.07 -9.67 8.04
C ARG A 20 -21.15 -8.73 8.57
N GLU A 21 -22.04 -9.20 9.44
CA GLU A 21 -23.17 -8.39 9.94
C GLU A 21 -22.67 -7.16 10.71
N ARG A 22 -21.69 -7.35 11.59
CA ARG A 22 -21.06 -6.26 12.36
C ARG A 22 -20.42 -5.21 11.45
N LEU A 23 -19.72 -5.65 10.40
CA LEU A 23 -19.06 -4.74 9.47
C LEU A 23 -20.03 -4.07 8.51
N ALA A 24 -21.12 -4.73 8.10
CA ALA A 24 -22.18 -4.12 7.31
C ALA A 24 -22.77 -2.89 8.03
N ALA A 25 -23.11 -3.04 9.31
CA ALA A 25 -23.68 -1.96 10.11
C ALA A 25 -22.70 -0.80 10.39
N ALA A 26 -21.40 -1.09 10.44
CA ALA A 26 -20.36 -0.09 10.70
C ALA A 26 -19.77 0.54 9.42
N GLY A 27 -19.83 -0.16 8.29
CA GLY A 27 -19.11 0.15 7.06
C GLY A 27 -19.43 1.55 6.54
N GLU A 28 -20.71 1.88 6.39
CA GLU A 28 -21.18 3.18 5.91
C GLU A 28 -20.75 4.36 6.79
N ARG A 29 -20.51 4.10 8.09
CA ARG A 29 -20.05 5.12 9.04
C ARG A 29 -18.55 5.31 9.03
N VAL A 30 -17.80 4.25 8.71
CA VAL A 30 -16.33 4.24 8.80
C VAL A 30 -15.69 4.57 7.45
N VAL A 31 -16.24 4.05 6.37
CA VAL A 31 -15.79 4.28 4.99
C VAL A 31 -16.64 5.40 4.39
N ARG A 32 -16.01 6.57 4.18
CA ARG A 32 -16.70 7.78 3.73
C ARG A 32 -16.27 8.14 2.31
N ASN A 33 -17.18 8.74 1.54
CA ASN A 33 -16.85 9.34 0.24
C ASN A 33 -16.23 10.75 0.34
N HIS A 34 -15.79 11.14 1.54
CA HIS A 34 -15.16 12.41 1.83
C HIS A 34 -14.15 12.23 2.97
N MET A 35 -13.18 13.13 3.03
CA MET A 35 -12.17 13.23 4.07
C MET A 35 -12.66 14.17 5.17
N PRO A 36 -12.86 13.67 6.41
CA PRO A 36 -13.02 14.55 7.57
C PRO A 36 -11.84 15.51 7.70
N GLN A 37 -12.04 16.67 8.35
CA GLN A 37 -10.97 17.66 8.55
C GLN A 37 -9.66 17.04 9.07
N GLN A 38 -9.78 16.15 10.05
CA GLN A 38 -8.63 15.45 10.63
C GLN A 38 -7.84 14.58 9.62
N HIS A 39 -8.47 14.06 8.56
CA HIS A 39 -7.79 13.35 7.48
C HIS A 39 -7.10 14.33 6.54
N ARG A 40 -7.74 15.46 6.23
CA ARG A 40 -7.18 16.51 5.38
C ARG A 40 -5.91 17.09 5.99
N ASP A 41 -5.97 17.46 7.26
CA ASP A 41 -4.81 17.98 8.02
C ASP A 41 -3.70 16.93 8.08
N PHE A 42 -4.07 15.66 8.29
CA PHE A 42 -3.13 14.56 8.30
C PHE A 42 -2.41 14.38 6.97
N PHE A 43 -3.12 14.35 5.84
CA PHE A 43 -2.44 14.23 4.55
C PHE A 43 -1.51 15.42 4.28
N ALA A 44 -1.92 16.63 4.67
CA ALA A 44 -1.15 17.85 4.44
C ALA A 44 0.19 17.90 5.20
N GLN A 45 0.27 17.26 6.37
CA GLN A 45 1.50 17.26 7.19
C GLN A 45 2.54 16.24 6.75
N LEU A 46 2.18 15.26 5.90
CA LEU A 46 3.08 14.15 5.58
C LEU A 46 4.22 14.62 4.66
N PRO A 47 5.46 14.12 4.87
CA PRO A 47 6.58 14.33 3.95
C PRO A 47 6.62 13.32 2.80
N TRP A 48 5.68 12.38 2.77
CA TRP A 48 5.58 11.32 1.77
C TRP A 48 4.17 10.74 1.70
N LEU A 49 3.87 10.13 0.55
CA LEU A 49 2.59 9.54 0.23
C LEU A 49 2.82 8.24 -0.53
N LEU A 50 2.18 7.17 -0.10
CA LEU A 50 2.20 5.91 -0.82
C LEU A 50 1.03 5.86 -1.79
N VAL A 51 1.30 5.42 -3.03
CA VAL A 51 0.34 5.42 -4.14
C VAL A 51 0.27 4.02 -4.75
N GLY A 52 -0.93 3.47 -4.82
CA GLY A 52 -1.26 2.26 -5.56
C GLY A 52 -2.05 2.65 -6.79
N ALA A 53 -1.64 2.18 -7.96
CA ALA A 53 -2.36 2.41 -9.21
C ALA A 53 -2.15 1.23 -10.16
N LEU A 54 -2.85 1.28 -11.30
CA LEU A 54 -2.72 0.29 -12.36
C LEU A 54 -1.86 0.86 -13.49
N ASP A 55 -0.97 0.05 -14.05
CA ASP A 55 -0.31 0.39 -15.33
C ASP A 55 -1.26 0.22 -16.53
N ALA A 56 -0.74 0.45 -17.74
CA ALA A 56 -1.52 0.35 -18.98
C ALA A 56 -2.07 -1.07 -19.25
N GLN A 57 -1.45 -2.10 -18.67
CA GLN A 57 -1.87 -3.50 -18.80
C GLN A 57 -2.82 -3.93 -17.67
N GLY A 58 -3.17 -3.02 -16.74
CA GLY A 58 -4.01 -3.33 -15.60
C GLY A 58 -3.30 -4.15 -14.52
N GLN A 59 -1.96 -4.11 -14.48
CA GLN A 59 -1.18 -4.66 -13.39
C GLN A 59 -1.10 -3.62 -12.24
N PRO A 60 -1.47 -3.99 -11.00
CA PRO A 60 -1.28 -3.13 -9.86
C PRO A 60 0.20 -2.92 -9.54
N TRP A 61 0.56 -1.69 -9.20
CA TRP A 61 1.86 -1.31 -8.67
C TRP A 61 1.68 -0.42 -7.45
N ALA A 62 2.64 -0.48 -6.53
CA ALA A 62 2.74 0.41 -5.38
C ALA A 62 3.98 1.29 -5.55
N THR A 63 3.91 2.58 -5.25
CA THR A 63 5.07 3.46 -5.20
C THR A 63 4.98 4.46 -4.04
N ALA A 64 6.04 5.23 -3.83
CA ALA A 64 6.13 6.26 -2.82
C ALA A 64 6.54 7.58 -3.47
N LEU A 65 5.77 8.63 -3.19
CA LEU A 65 6.06 10.01 -3.55
C LEU A 65 6.52 10.75 -2.30
N ALA A 66 7.38 11.74 -2.47
CA ALA A 66 7.87 12.56 -1.37
C ALA A 66 7.93 14.02 -1.79
N GLY A 67 7.75 14.89 -0.79
CA GLY A 67 7.83 16.33 -0.95
C GLY A 67 7.80 16.99 0.43
N PRO A 68 8.18 18.27 0.53
CA PRO A 68 8.02 19.01 1.78
C PRO A 68 6.55 19.01 2.21
N PRO A 69 6.23 19.03 3.52
CA PRO A 69 4.86 19.15 3.99
C PRO A 69 4.10 20.25 3.27
N GLY A 70 2.85 19.95 2.92
CA GLY A 70 2.08 20.74 1.98
C GLY A 70 2.30 20.39 0.51
N PHE A 71 3.13 19.41 0.12
CA PHE A 71 3.09 18.89 -1.27
C PHE A 71 1.79 18.12 -1.55
N VAL A 72 1.18 17.58 -0.49
CA VAL A 72 -0.20 17.11 -0.48
C VAL A 72 -1.05 18.16 0.23
N ASP A 73 -2.22 18.50 -0.32
CA ASP A 73 -3.21 19.32 0.38
C ASP A 73 -4.62 18.90 -0.02
N SER A 74 -5.62 19.49 0.64
CA SER A 74 -7.02 19.22 0.35
C SER A 74 -7.77 20.54 0.38
N PRO A 75 -8.25 21.08 -0.75
CA PRO A 75 -9.03 22.33 -0.77
C PRO A 75 -10.43 22.17 -0.17
N ASP A 76 -11.02 20.98 -0.27
CA ASP A 76 -12.35 20.65 0.28
C ASP A 76 -12.42 19.18 0.72
N GLU A 77 -13.53 18.76 1.32
CA GLU A 77 -13.69 17.40 1.87
C GLU A 77 -13.58 16.27 0.84
N ARG A 78 -13.75 16.52 -0.46
CA ARG A 78 -13.77 15.48 -1.49
C ARG A 78 -12.54 15.48 -2.38
N LEU A 79 -11.67 16.46 -2.26
CA LEU A 79 -10.53 16.65 -3.14
C LEU A 79 -9.20 16.62 -2.38
N LEU A 80 -8.28 15.78 -2.85
CA LEU A 80 -6.86 15.78 -2.46
C LEU A 80 -6.00 16.19 -3.67
N ARG A 81 -5.08 17.13 -3.47
CA ARG A 81 -4.09 17.55 -4.47
C ARG A 81 -2.73 17.00 -4.09
N VAL A 82 -1.98 16.49 -5.07
CA VAL A 82 -0.64 15.95 -4.89
C VAL A 82 0.29 16.62 -5.90
N ARG A 83 1.23 17.44 -5.41
CA ARG A 83 2.27 18.12 -6.21
C ARG A 83 3.53 17.27 -6.35
N ALA A 84 3.35 16.04 -6.84
CA ALA A 84 4.42 15.11 -7.13
C ALA A 84 3.95 14.08 -8.17
N GLN A 85 4.88 13.55 -8.96
CA GLN A 85 4.64 12.49 -9.92
C GLN A 85 5.65 11.35 -9.75
N PRO A 86 5.29 10.09 -10.06
CA PRO A 86 6.25 9.01 -10.14
C PRO A 86 7.36 9.35 -11.14
N ALA A 87 8.62 9.23 -10.70
CA ALA A 87 9.76 9.61 -11.52
C ALA A 87 9.96 8.66 -12.72
N ALA A 88 10.69 9.10 -13.74
CA ALA A 88 11.06 8.24 -14.87
C ALA A 88 11.72 6.95 -14.38
N GLY A 89 11.22 5.79 -14.86
CA GLY A 89 11.68 4.47 -14.41
C GLY A 89 10.91 3.88 -13.23
N ASP A 90 9.98 4.62 -12.61
CA ASP A 90 8.92 4.07 -11.75
C ASP A 90 7.90 3.28 -12.58
N PRO A 91 7.33 2.16 -12.10
CA PRO A 91 6.28 1.43 -12.84
C PRO A 91 4.99 2.23 -13.06
N LEU A 92 4.73 3.25 -12.25
CA LEU A 92 3.58 4.15 -12.38
C LEU A 92 3.91 5.47 -13.08
N ALA A 93 5.10 5.61 -13.65
CA ALA A 93 5.45 6.78 -14.47
C ALA A 93 4.46 6.93 -15.63
N GLY A 94 3.70 8.03 -15.64
CA GLY A 94 2.66 8.31 -16.63
C GLY A 94 1.36 7.52 -16.44
N ALA A 95 1.19 6.78 -15.34
CA ALA A 95 -0.04 6.01 -15.06
C ALA A 95 -1.11 6.81 -14.31
N LEU A 96 -0.73 7.91 -13.65
CA LEU A 96 -1.62 8.78 -12.88
C LEU A 96 -2.28 9.83 -13.79
N VAL A 97 -3.16 9.35 -14.66
CA VAL A 97 -3.90 10.16 -15.64
C VAL A 97 -5.39 10.17 -15.35
N ASP A 98 -6.11 11.14 -15.91
CA ASP A 98 -7.52 11.39 -15.66
C ASP A 98 -8.41 10.14 -15.83
N GLY A 99 -9.33 9.96 -14.87
CA GLY A 99 -10.27 8.85 -14.80
C GLY A 99 -9.68 7.55 -14.24
N ARG A 100 -8.37 7.46 -14.01
CA ARG A 100 -7.75 6.23 -13.49
C ARG A 100 -8.01 6.06 -11.99
N PRO A 101 -8.34 4.84 -11.52
CA PRO A 101 -8.48 4.56 -10.10
C PRO A 101 -7.11 4.62 -9.42
N VAL A 102 -7.11 5.08 -8.18
CA VAL A 102 -5.91 5.21 -7.34
C VAL A 102 -6.23 4.88 -5.89
N GLY A 103 -5.33 4.18 -5.22
CA GLY A 103 -5.39 3.89 -3.79
C GLY A 103 -4.23 4.58 -3.07
N LEU A 104 -4.53 5.51 -2.17
CA LEU A 104 -3.51 6.24 -1.41
C LEU A 104 -3.44 5.75 0.03
N LEU A 105 -2.22 5.68 0.55
CA LEU A 105 -1.96 5.43 1.96
C LEU A 105 -1.08 6.56 2.50
N GLY A 106 -1.69 7.43 3.32
CA GLY A 106 -0.94 8.37 4.16
C GLY A 106 -0.42 7.64 5.38
N LEU A 107 0.88 7.75 5.67
CA LEU A 107 1.54 7.04 6.75
C LEU A 107 2.48 7.96 7.54
N GLU A 108 2.15 8.21 8.79
CA GLU A 108 3.05 8.82 9.77
C GLU A 108 3.63 7.72 10.66
N ALA A 109 4.76 7.15 10.22
CA ALA A 109 5.32 5.95 10.84
C ALA A 109 5.62 6.14 12.33
N HIS A 110 6.18 7.27 12.76
CA HIS A 110 6.58 7.49 14.15
C HIS A 110 5.42 7.52 15.15
N THR A 111 4.22 7.93 14.74
CA THR A 111 2.98 7.84 15.56
C THR A 111 2.16 6.58 15.24
N ARG A 112 2.58 5.81 14.24
CA ARG A 112 1.88 4.65 13.67
C ARG A 112 0.49 5.01 13.13
N ARG A 113 0.26 6.28 12.80
CA ARG A 113 -1.00 6.74 12.22
C ARG A 113 -1.00 6.47 10.71
N ARG A 114 -2.09 5.88 10.22
CA ARG A 114 -2.34 5.73 8.79
C ARG A 114 -3.79 5.99 8.43
N ASN A 115 -3.97 6.75 7.35
CA ASN A 115 -5.27 7.00 6.72
C ASN A 115 -5.20 6.60 5.26
N ARG A 116 -6.31 6.06 4.76
CA ARG A 116 -6.47 5.68 3.37
C ARG A 116 -7.34 6.70 2.64
N LEU A 117 -7.02 6.91 1.37
CA LEU A 117 -7.90 7.56 0.41
C LEU A 117 -7.86 6.81 -0.91
N ASN A 118 -8.94 6.12 -1.26
CA ASN A 118 -9.13 5.56 -2.60
C ASN A 118 -10.02 6.50 -3.41
N GLY A 119 -9.81 6.55 -4.72
CA GLY A 119 -10.56 7.46 -5.59
C GLY A 119 -10.11 7.41 -7.04
N TRP A 120 -10.35 8.51 -7.75
CA TRP A 120 -10.01 8.65 -9.16
C TRP A 120 -9.13 9.86 -9.38
N VAL A 121 -8.14 9.68 -10.25
CA VAL A 121 -7.26 10.76 -10.68
C VAL A 121 -8.02 11.71 -11.61
N PHE A 122 -7.77 13.00 -11.48
CA PHE A 122 -8.16 14.01 -12.47
C PHE A 122 -7.15 15.16 -12.49
N ALA A 123 -7.18 15.95 -13.57
CA ALA A 123 -6.22 17.03 -13.80
C ALA A 123 -4.76 16.60 -13.58
N GLY A 124 -4.40 15.40 -14.03
CA GLY A 124 -3.03 14.88 -13.97
C GLY A 124 -2.14 15.54 -15.01
N ASP A 125 -1.04 16.15 -14.57
CA ASP A 125 -0.01 16.74 -15.43
C ASP A 125 1.42 16.39 -14.95
N ALA A 126 2.43 16.99 -15.57
CA ALA A 126 3.84 16.72 -15.24
C ALA A 126 4.25 17.17 -13.82
N THR A 127 3.47 18.05 -13.18
CA THR A 127 3.76 18.65 -11.87
C THR A 127 3.01 17.97 -10.72
N GLY A 128 1.93 17.26 -11.02
CA GLY A 128 1.11 16.61 -10.01
C GLY A 128 -0.20 16.07 -10.55
N PHE A 129 -1.07 15.67 -9.63
CA PHE A 129 -2.38 15.15 -9.94
C PHE A 129 -3.34 15.42 -8.79
N HIS A 130 -4.63 15.39 -9.09
CA HIS A 130 -5.68 15.47 -8.09
C HIS A 130 -6.38 14.12 -7.93
N VAL A 131 -6.96 13.89 -6.75
CA VAL A 131 -7.73 12.69 -6.43
C VAL A 131 -9.10 13.09 -5.90
N GLN A 132 -10.13 12.65 -6.61
CA GLN A 132 -11.52 12.71 -6.18
C GLN A 132 -11.76 11.56 -5.21
N ALA A 133 -12.14 11.87 -3.97
CA ALA A 133 -12.37 10.88 -2.92
C ALA A 133 -13.54 9.95 -3.29
N GLY A 134 -13.27 8.65 -3.34
CA GLY A 134 -14.27 7.58 -3.39
C GLY A 134 -14.47 6.93 -2.03
N GLN A 135 -13.37 6.61 -1.34
CA GLN A 135 -13.38 6.03 0.00
C GLN A 135 -12.25 6.61 0.87
N SER A 136 -12.58 7.03 2.09
CA SER A 136 -11.64 7.58 3.07
C SER A 136 -11.93 7.03 4.46
N PHE A 137 -10.90 6.46 5.09
CA PHE A 137 -10.99 5.84 6.41
C PHE A 137 -9.62 5.73 7.08
N GLY A 138 -9.61 5.73 8.42
CA GLY A 138 -8.42 5.41 9.20
C GLY A 138 -8.24 3.90 9.32
N ASN A 139 -7.00 3.42 9.34
CA ASN A 139 -6.69 2.03 9.63
C ASN A 139 -6.01 1.89 11.00
N CYS A 140 -6.11 0.69 11.57
CA CYS A 140 -5.49 0.32 12.85
C CYS A 140 -3.95 0.49 12.80
N PRO A 141 -3.27 0.94 13.87
CA PRO A 141 -1.82 1.17 13.88
C PRO A 141 -0.96 -0.11 13.93
N LYS A 142 -1.59 -1.28 14.11
CA LYS A 142 -0.91 -2.57 14.32
C LYS A 142 0.18 -2.84 13.30
N TYR A 143 1.29 -3.39 13.82
CA TYR A 143 2.46 -3.85 13.05
C TYR A 143 3.25 -2.75 12.33
N ILE A 144 2.90 -1.47 12.49
CA ILE A 144 3.69 -0.37 11.93
C ILE A 144 4.93 -0.15 12.79
N GLN A 145 6.09 -0.39 12.20
CA GLN A 145 7.37 -0.11 12.81
C GLN A 145 7.56 1.41 12.87
N ALA A 146 7.72 1.97 14.06
CA ALA A 146 7.82 3.42 14.19
C ALA A 146 9.19 3.90 13.73
N ARG A 147 9.18 4.85 12.78
CA ARG A 147 10.35 5.51 12.22
C ARG A 147 10.02 6.98 12.00
N ARG A 148 10.90 7.91 12.38
CA ARG A 148 10.80 9.31 11.97
C ARG A 148 11.38 9.45 10.59
N ALA A 149 10.67 10.13 9.69
CA ALA A 149 11.14 10.44 8.35
C ALA A 149 11.50 11.92 8.28
N GLU A 150 12.72 12.21 7.87
CA GLU A 150 13.24 13.57 7.71
C GLU A 150 13.79 13.73 6.30
N TYR A 151 13.69 14.92 5.72
CA TYR A 151 14.25 15.17 4.39
C TYR A 151 15.77 15.04 4.43
N ASP A 152 16.35 14.35 3.44
CA ASP A 152 17.81 14.24 3.34
C ASP A 152 18.39 15.58 2.81
N PRO A 153 19.13 16.37 3.61
CA PRO A 153 19.74 17.61 3.11
C PRO A 153 20.83 17.37 2.06
N GLY A 154 21.38 16.14 2.01
CA GLY A 154 22.31 15.68 0.98
C GLY A 154 21.61 14.96 -0.17
N TRP A 155 20.30 15.13 -0.32
CA TRP A 155 19.56 14.59 -1.45
C TRP A 155 20.11 15.17 -2.76
N GLY A 156 20.40 14.27 -3.70
CA GLY A 156 20.92 14.59 -5.03
C GLY A 156 19.97 14.09 -6.11
N LEU A 157 20.46 14.02 -7.34
CA LEU A 157 19.69 13.41 -8.42
C LEU A 157 19.40 11.94 -8.11
N PRO A 158 18.16 11.48 -8.33
CA PRO A 158 17.82 10.07 -8.22
C PRO A 158 18.76 9.24 -9.10
N GLY A 159 19.17 8.07 -8.61
CA GLY A 159 20.00 7.15 -9.40
C GLY A 159 19.18 6.43 -10.48
N GLU A 160 19.81 5.46 -11.12
CA GLU A 160 19.17 4.65 -12.16
C GLU A 160 17.95 3.89 -11.63
N ALA A 161 16.94 3.70 -12.49
CA ALA A 161 15.96 2.65 -12.30
C ALA A 161 15.75 1.85 -13.57
N GLY A 162 15.52 0.56 -13.39
CA GLY A 162 15.39 -0.38 -14.48
C GLY A 162 14.70 -1.66 -14.06
N ALA A 163 14.27 -2.42 -15.05
CA ALA A 163 13.83 -3.78 -14.85
C ALA A 163 15.00 -4.68 -14.45
N LEU A 164 14.73 -5.65 -13.58
CA LEU A 164 15.65 -6.73 -13.26
C LEU A 164 15.23 -7.96 -14.09
N ALA A 165 16.20 -8.71 -14.61
CA ALA A 165 15.92 -9.95 -15.33
C ALA A 165 15.31 -11.04 -14.43
N ALA A 166 15.67 -11.03 -13.15
CA ALA A 166 15.14 -11.88 -12.09
C ALA A 166 15.37 -11.20 -10.72
N LEU A 167 14.85 -11.77 -9.64
CA LEU A 167 15.25 -11.35 -8.28
C LEU A 167 16.72 -11.73 -8.04
N ASP A 168 17.59 -10.73 -8.14
CA ASP A 168 19.02 -10.86 -7.81
C ASP A 168 19.23 -10.93 -6.28
N GLU A 169 20.48 -11.15 -5.87
CA GLU A 169 20.84 -11.33 -4.46
C GLU A 169 20.54 -10.10 -3.59
N GLU A 170 20.68 -8.91 -4.17
CA GLU A 170 20.42 -7.66 -3.44
C GLU A 170 18.92 -7.46 -3.20
N ALA A 171 18.07 -7.77 -4.19
CA ALA A 171 16.62 -7.77 -4.01
C ALA A 171 16.21 -8.79 -2.93
N ARG A 172 16.77 -10.00 -2.97
CA ARG A 172 16.49 -11.05 -1.98
C ARG A 172 16.91 -10.62 -0.58
N SER A 173 18.10 -10.03 -0.45
CA SER A 173 18.61 -9.50 0.82
C SER A 173 17.73 -8.39 1.38
N LEU A 174 17.30 -7.44 0.53
CA LEU A 174 16.38 -6.38 0.93
C LEU A 174 15.05 -6.94 1.42
N ILE A 175 14.46 -7.88 0.68
CA ILE A 175 13.18 -8.50 1.04
C ILE A 175 13.31 -9.27 2.37
N ALA A 176 14.36 -10.07 2.53
CA ALA A 176 14.58 -10.85 3.74
C ALA A 176 14.82 -9.96 4.97
N ALA A 177 15.51 -8.83 4.81
CA ALA A 177 15.76 -7.87 5.89
C ALA A 177 14.56 -6.94 6.18
N ALA A 178 13.56 -6.89 5.30
CA ALA A 178 12.44 -5.97 5.42
C ALA A 178 11.61 -6.27 6.67
N ASP A 179 11.28 -5.21 7.41
CA ASP A 179 10.28 -5.25 8.48
C ASP A 179 8.91 -4.74 8.01
N THR A 180 8.87 -4.18 6.80
CA THR A 180 7.72 -3.49 6.22
C THR A 180 7.76 -3.63 4.70
N PHE A 181 6.61 -3.92 4.09
CA PHE A 181 6.39 -3.69 2.67
C PHE A 181 4.97 -3.19 2.43
N PHE A 182 4.72 -2.68 1.23
CA PHE A 182 3.40 -2.22 0.81
C PHE A 182 2.88 -3.06 -0.34
N ILE A 183 1.58 -3.32 -0.37
CA ILE A 183 0.92 -4.12 -1.39
C ILE A 183 -0.23 -3.34 -2.01
N ALA A 184 -0.16 -3.17 -3.33
CA ALA A 184 -1.25 -2.68 -4.18
C ALA A 184 -2.03 -3.88 -4.74
N THR A 185 -3.36 -3.85 -4.61
CA THR A 185 -4.30 -4.79 -5.24
C THR A 185 -5.41 -4.00 -5.90
N ALA A 186 -6.16 -4.61 -6.80
CA ALA A 186 -7.27 -3.94 -7.46
C ALA A 186 -8.43 -4.90 -7.67
N HIS A 187 -9.64 -4.36 -7.62
CA HIS A 187 -10.83 -5.06 -8.08
C HIS A 187 -10.72 -5.35 -9.59
N PRO A 188 -11.23 -6.49 -10.10
CA PRO A 188 -11.25 -6.75 -11.54
C PRO A 188 -11.96 -5.66 -12.36
N ASP A 189 -12.98 -5.02 -11.78
CA ASP A 189 -13.80 -3.98 -12.44
C ASP A 189 -13.31 -2.54 -12.17
N ALA A 190 -12.10 -2.35 -11.63
CA ALA A 190 -11.60 -1.04 -11.23
C ALA A 190 -11.53 0.01 -12.35
N LEU A 191 -11.52 -0.43 -13.60
CA LEU A 191 -11.51 0.43 -14.78
C LEU A 191 -12.88 0.56 -15.45
N ALA A 192 -13.91 -0.16 -14.98
CA ALA A 192 -15.11 -0.44 -15.76
C ALA A 192 -16.37 0.29 -15.27
N ASP A 193 -16.61 0.38 -13.96
CA ASP A 193 -17.94 0.77 -13.45
C ASP A 193 -17.96 2.03 -12.57
N GLY A 194 -16.81 2.52 -12.11
CA GLY A 194 -16.73 3.70 -11.24
C GLY A 194 -17.35 3.48 -9.86
N ASP A 195 -17.57 2.23 -9.43
CA ASP A 195 -18.01 1.94 -8.07
C ASP A 195 -16.85 2.25 -7.08
N PRO A 196 -17.06 3.10 -6.07
CA PRO A 196 -16.03 3.38 -5.06
C PRO A 196 -15.49 2.14 -4.33
N ALA A 197 -16.26 1.05 -4.26
CA ALA A 197 -15.83 -0.21 -3.65
C ALA A 197 -15.00 -1.09 -4.61
N HIS A 198 -14.98 -0.80 -5.91
CA HIS A 198 -14.24 -1.55 -6.93
C HIS A 198 -12.90 -0.90 -7.30
N GLY A 199 -12.27 -0.14 -6.42
CA GLY A 199 -11.07 0.64 -6.74
C GLY A 199 -9.73 -0.12 -6.70
N VAL A 200 -8.66 0.68 -6.62
CA VAL A 200 -7.30 0.22 -6.28
C VAL A 200 -7.06 0.43 -4.80
N ASP A 201 -6.36 -0.52 -4.21
CA ASP A 201 -6.13 -0.61 -2.79
C ASP A 201 -4.64 -0.73 -2.47
N LEU A 202 -4.11 0.19 -1.65
CA LEU A 202 -2.75 0.13 -1.14
C LEU A 202 -2.71 -0.13 0.37
N SER A 203 -1.96 -1.14 0.80
CA SER A 203 -1.93 -1.56 2.22
C SER A 203 -0.51 -1.81 2.72
N HIS A 204 -0.27 -1.43 3.97
CA HIS A 204 0.96 -1.74 4.70
C HIS A 204 0.92 -3.14 5.29
N ARG A 205 2.03 -3.88 5.15
CA ARG A 205 2.30 -5.18 5.78
C ARG A 205 3.58 -5.05 6.59
N GLY A 206 3.49 -5.33 7.89
CA GLY A 206 4.61 -5.20 8.81
C GLY A 206 4.82 -6.47 9.63
N GLY A 207 6.07 -6.71 9.97
CA GLY A 207 6.54 -7.89 10.70
C GLY A 207 7.90 -7.65 11.35
N ARG A 208 8.43 -8.68 11.99
CA ARG A 208 9.86 -8.69 12.36
C ARG A 208 10.70 -8.83 11.08
N PRO A 209 11.91 -8.25 10.99
CA PRO A 209 12.84 -8.59 9.93
C PRO A 209 12.91 -10.11 9.74
N GLY A 210 12.78 -10.59 8.50
CA GLY A 210 12.65 -12.02 8.18
C GLY A 210 11.21 -12.52 8.03
N PHE A 211 10.17 -11.71 8.29
CA PHE A 211 8.77 -12.17 8.14
C PHE A 211 8.36 -12.44 6.68
N VAL A 212 9.11 -11.92 5.71
CA VAL A 212 8.94 -12.27 4.30
C VAL A 212 9.97 -13.34 3.96
N HIS A 213 9.51 -14.58 3.84
CA HIS A 213 10.38 -15.69 3.45
C HIS A 213 10.51 -15.71 1.94
N VAL A 214 11.74 -15.77 1.44
CA VAL A 214 12.05 -15.75 0.00
C VAL A 214 12.58 -17.12 -0.42
N ALA A 215 11.98 -17.72 -1.45
CA ALA A 215 12.41 -18.99 -2.03
C ALA A 215 12.31 -18.92 -3.56
N GLY A 216 13.43 -18.68 -4.25
CA GLY A 216 13.41 -18.41 -5.69
C GLY A 216 12.54 -17.18 -5.98
N ASP A 217 11.56 -17.31 -6.87
CA ASP A 217 10.65 -16.19 -7.18
C ASP A 217 9.36 -16.22 -6.35
N GLU A 218 9.31 -17.05 -5.30
CA GLU A 218 8.19 -17.09 -4.36
C GLU A 218 8.50 -16.36 -3.06
N LEU A 219 7.54 -15.56 -2.60
CA LEU A 219 7.55 -14.94 -1.28
C LEU A 219 6.39 -15.52 -0.45
N LEU A 220 6.67 -15.85 0.81
CA LEU A 220 5.66 -16.25 1.80
C LEU A 220 5.58 -15.21 2.90
N VAL A 221 4.37 -14.70 3.13
CA VAL A 221 4.11 -13.66 4.12
C VAL A 221 2.97 -14.07 5.04
N PRO A 222 3.15 -14.07 6.37
CA PRO A 222 2.06 -14.30 7.31
C PRO A 222 1.12 -13.10 7.36
N ASP A 223 -0.19 -13.37 7.44
CA ASP A 223 -1.21 -12.35 7.66
C ASP A 223 -1.74 -12.43 9.09
N PHE A 224 -1.63 -11.32 9.80
CA PHE A 224 -2.04 -11.20 11.19
C PHE A 224 -3.34 -10.38 11.33
N ALA A 225 -4.01 -10.52 12.47
CA ALA A 225 -5.30 -9.90 12.72
C ALA A 225 -5.29 -8.36 12.60
N GLY A 226 -5.92 -7.86 11.53
CA GLY A 226 -6.08 -6.43 11.24
C GLY A 226 -7.44 -5.83 11.63
N ASN A 227 -7.91 -4.87 10.84
CA ASN A 227 -9.22 -4.21 11.00
C ASN A 227 -10.41 -4.98 10.39
N LEU A 228 -10.14 -6.14 9.79
CA LEU A 228 -11.13 -7.05 9.21
C LEU A 228 -11.91 -6.49 8.00
N PHE A 229 -11.46 -5.39 7.38
CA PHE A 229 -12.10 -4.87 6.16
C PHE A 229 -11.81 -5.74 4.95
N PHE A 230 -10.65 -6.42 4.97
CA PHE A 230 -10.18 -7.33 3.93
C PHE A 230 -9.88 -6.68 2.57
N ASN A 231 -9.71 -5.35 2.46
CA ASN A 231 -9.43 -4.66 1.18
C ASN A 231 -8.38 -5.36 0.29
N THR A 232 -7.21 -5.72 0.84
CA THR A 232 -6.20 -6.49 0.08
C THR A 232 -6.75 -7.85 -0.36
N PHE A 233 -7.25 -8.66 0.58
CA PHE A 233 -7.59 -10.06 0.32
C PHE A 233 -8.89 -10.24 -0.46
N GLY A 234 -9.84 -9.30 -0.33
CA GLY A 234 -11.05 -9.27 -1.12
C GLY A 234 -10.74 -9.07 -2.60
N ASN A 235 -9.85 -8.12 -2.92
CA ASN A 235 -9.32 -7.99 -4.28
C ASN A 235 -8.59 -9.25 -4.72
N LEU A 236 -7.70 -9.80 -3.90
CA LEU A 236 -6.93 -11.01 -4.26
C LEU A 236 -7.79 -12.26 -4.47
N LEU A 237 -8.95 -12.34 -3.83
CA LEU A 237 -9.90 -13.43 -4.05
C LEU A 237 -10.51 -13.39 -5.45
N LEU A 238 -10.65 -12.20 -6.03
CA LEU A 238 -11.25 -11.97 -7.35
C LEU A 238 -10.20 -11.82 -8.46
N GLN A 239 -9.02 -11.31 -8.12
CA GLN A 239 -7.94 -11.01 -9.04
C GLN A 239 -6.58 -11.27 -8.38
N PRO A 240 -5.80 -12.27 -8.82
CA PRO A 240 -4.54 -12.61 -8.17
C PRO A 240 -3.40 -11.60 -8.40
N ARG A 241 -3.49 -10.70 -9.40
CA ARG A 241 -2.43 -9.71 -9.66
C ARG A 241 -2.29 -8.71 -8.51
N CYS A 242 -1.05 -8.47 -8.09
CA CYS A 242 -0.72 -7.44 -7.11
C CYS A 242 0.67 -6.84 -7.37
N GLY A 243 0.88 -5.65 -6.82
CA GLY A 243 2.17 -4.94 -6.84
C GLY A 243 2.72 -4.80 -5.43
N LEU A 244 4.01 -5.01 -5.26
CA LEU A 244 4.71 -4.89 -3.98
C LEU A 244 5.74 -3.76 -4.05
N LEU A 245 5.88 -3.03 -2.95
CA LEU A 245 6.92 -2.03 -2.76
C LEU A 245 7.71 -2.36 -1.50
N PHE A 246 9.01 -2.60 -1.69
CA PHE A 246 10.00 -2.66 -0.62
C PHE A 246 10.84 -1.39 -0.65
N ILE A 247 11.16 -0.87 0.53
CA ILE A 247 11.94 0.35 0.71
C ILE A 247 13.20 -0.02 1.49
N ASP A 248 14.37 0.31 0.94
CA ASP A 248 15.58 0.36 1.74
C ASP A 248 15.60 1.69 2.49
N TYR A 249 15.22 1.64 3.77
CA TYR A 249 15.18 2.81 4.65
C TYR A 249 16.56 3.41 4.94
N ALA A 250 17.67 2.73 4.61
CA ALA A 250 19.01 3.29 4.78
C ALA A 250 19.45 4.14 3.57
N SER A 251 19.15 3.67 2.35
CA SER A 251 19.60 4.30 1.09
C SER A 251 18.52 5.14 0.40
N GLY A 252 17.23 4.90 0.71
CA GLY A 252 16.10 5.45 -0.04
C GLY A 252 15.86 4.74 -1.37
N ASP A 253 16.45 3.56 -1.59
CA ASP A 253 16.20 2.72 -2.75
C ASP A 253 14.78 2.10 -2.69
N LEU A 254 14.18 1.93 -3.86
CA LEU A 254 12.88 1.30 -4.03
C LEU A 254 13.03 0.03 -4.86
N LEU A 255 12.39 -1.05 -4.39
CA LEU A 255 12.22 -2.29 -5.13
C LEU A 255 10.72 -2.51 -5.38
N TRP A 256 10.35 -2.51 -6.65
CA TRP A 256 8.99 -2.76 -7.11
C TRP A 256 8.87 -4.16 -7.67
N LEU A 257 7.87 -4.92 -7.22
CA LEU A 257 7.60 -6.26 -7.73
C LEU A 257 6.17 -6.35 -8.25
N ALA A 258 5.97 -6.93 -9.43
CA ALA A 258 4.68 -7.48 -9.82
C ALA A 258 4.62 -8.94 -9.39
N ALA A 259 3.48 -9.38 -8.88
CA ALA A 259 3.31 -10.75 -8.43
C ALA A 259 1.88 -11.26 -8.67
N HIS A 260 1.74 -12.59 -8.69
CA HIS A 260 0.46 -13.26 -8.53
C HIS A 260 0.36 -13.83 -7.12
N ALA A 261 -0.72 -13.49 -6.43
CA ALA A 261 -0.99 -13.95 -5.08
C ALA A 261 -1.88 -15.20 -5.06
N ALA A 262 -1.63 -16.06 -4.08
CA ALA A 262 -2.54 -17.08 -3.60
C ALA A 262 -2.70 -16.96 -2.08
N ILE A 263 -3.91 -17.23 -1.59
CA ILE A 263 -4.21 -17.21 -0.15
C ILE A 263 -4.20 -18.65 0.35
N ASP A 264 -3.25 -18.98 1.22
CA ASP A 264 -3.21 -20.24 1.94
C ASP A 264 -3.89 -20.06 3.30
N TRP A 265 -4.94 -20.82 3.53
CA TRP A 265 -5.78 -20.71 4.72
C TRP A 265 -5.28 -21.52 5.91
N ASN A 266 -4.25 -22.35 5.69
CA ASN A 266 -3.69 -23.24 6.70
C ASN A 266 -2.22 -22.87 6.94
N PRO A 267 -1.95 -21.82 7.74
CA PRO A 267 -0.58 -21.40 8.00
C PRO A 267 0.23 -22.54 8.65
N PRO A 268 1.50 -22.75 8.24
CA PRO A 268 2.32 -23.82 8.79
C PRO A 268 2.65 -23.55 10.27
N ALA A 269 2.95 -24.62 11.01
CA ALA A 269 3.44 -24.51 12.39
C ALA A 269 4.76 -23.70 12.39
N GLY A 270 4.74 -22.49 12.97
CA GLY A 270 5.89 -21.58 13.03
C GLY A 270 5.51 -20.09 13.05
N PHE A 271 4.40 -19.71 12.41
CA PHE A 271 3.88 -18.34 12.43
C PHE A 271 2.78 -18.17 13.47
N SER A 272 3.15 -17.97 14.74
CA SER A 272 2.16 -17.81 15.81
C SER A 272 1.25 -16.59 15.53
N GLY A 273 -0.06 -16.79 15.67
CA GLY A 273 -1.06 -15.74 15.41
C GLY A 273 -1.30 -15.39 13.94
N ALA A 274 -0.62 -16.03 12.98
CA ALA A 274 -0.98 -15.91 11.57
C ALA A 274 -2.35 -16.57 11.33
N GLN A 275 -3.24 -15.87 10.63
CA GLN A 275 -4.58 -16.36 10.28
C GLN A 275 -4.61 -17.07 8.92
N ARG A 276 -3.64 -16.76 8.07
CA ARG A 276 -3.46 -17.25 6.69
C ARG A 276 -2.05 -16.87 6.23
N MET A 277 -1.58 -17.49 5.15
CA MET A 277 -0.36 -17.09 4.45
C MET A 277 -0.71 -16.50 3.09
N LEU A 278 0.03 -15.46 2.73
CA LEU A 278 0.03 -14.90 1.39
C LEU A 278 1.24 -15.47 0.64
N ARG A 279 0.98 -16.25 -0.41
CA ARG A 279 2.02 -16.77 -1.32
C ARG A 279 2.05 -15.90 -2.56
N LEU A 280 3.21 -15.33 -2.86
CA LEU A 280 3.40 -14.35 -3.92
C LEU A 280 4.44 -14.89 -4.90
N ARG A 281 4.01 -15.22 -6.12
CA ARG A 281 4.93 -15.56 -7.20
C ARG A 281 5.28 -14.30 -7.97
N VAL A 282 6.51 -13.83 -7.85
CA VAL A 282 7.03 -12.65 -8.55
C VAL A 282 7.10 -12.92 -10.04
N THR A 283 6.57 -12.00 -10.84
CA THR A 283 6.51 -12.08 -12.31
C THR A 283 7.34 -11.01 -12.99
N ALA A 284 7.58 -9.88 -12.31
CA ALA A 284 8.51 -8.85 -12.76
C ALA A 284 9.09 -8.11 -11.55
N ALA A 285 10.32 -7.62 -11.69
CA ALA A 285 10.98 -6.82 -10.68
C ALA A 285 11.61 -5.58 -11.33
N ARG A 286 11.58 -4.46 -10.61
CA ARG A 286 12.27 -3.23 -10.97
C ARG A 286 12.94 -2.65 -9.75
N ARG A 287 14.12 -2.07 -9.91
CA ARG A 287 14.84 -1.37 -8.84
C ARG A 287 15.03 0.07 -9.23
N GLY A 288 14.90 0.98 -8.27
CA GLY A 288 15.29 2.37 -8.40
C GLY A 288 16.22 2.78 -7.27
N ARG A 289 17.35 3.38 -7.64
CA ARG A 289 18.35 3.86 -6.69
C ARG A 289 18.03 5.27 -6.20
N ARG A 290 18.16 5.49 -4.90
CA ARG A 290 17.96 6.78 -4.21
C ARG A 290 16.71 7.46 -4.77
N ARG A 291 15.55 6.84 -4.57
CA ARG A 291 14.27 7.32 -5.10
C ARG A 291 13.44 8.08 -4.07
N LEU A 292 13.71 7.86 -2.78
CA LEU A 292 13.10 8.63 -1.71
C LEU A 292 14.08 9.64 -1.09
N PRO A 293 13.76 10.95 -1.09
CA PRO A 293 14.58 12.02 -0.51
C PRO A 293 14.47 12.10 1.01
N LEU A 294 14.42 10.95 1.67
CA LEU A 294 14.17 10.86 3.10
C LEU A 294 15.25 10.02 3.77
N ARG A 295 15.53 10.36 5.02
CA ARG A 295 16.27 9.53 5.97
C ARG A 295 15.33 9.13 7.08
N TRP A 296 15.52 7.92 7.58
CA TRP A 296 14.69 7.37 8.64
C TRP A 296 15.49 7.09 9.89
N SER A 297 14.87 7.34 11.04
CA SER A 297 15.39 6.83 12.30
C SER A 297 15.39 5.29 12.30
N THR A 298 16.17 4.71 13.21
CA THR A 298 16.07 3.29 13.55
C THR A 298 14.62 2.92 13.89
N ALA A 299 14.17 1.76 13.41
CA ALA A 299 12.84 1.24 13.72
C ALA A 299 12.67 1.00 15.22
N GLN A 300 11.52 1.42 15.74
CA GLN A 300 11.01 0.97 17.01
C GLN A 300 9.90 -0.05 16.77
N PRO A 301 10.07 -1.31 17.22
CA PRO A 301 9.11 -2.37 16.95
C PRO A 301 7.67 -2.02 17.36
N ALA A 302 6.69 -2.45 16.57
CA ALA A 302 5.29 -2.39 16.97
C ALA A 302 5.05 -3.37 18.15
N PRO A 303 4.32 -2.96 19.21
CA PRO A 303 4.09 -3.81 20.37
C PRO A 303 3.46 -5.17 20.02
N GLU A 304 2.62 -5.22 18.99
CA GLU A 304 1.90 -6.42 18.59
C GLU A 304 2.80 -7.51 18.01
N LEU A 305 4.02 -7.17 17.57
CA LEU A 305 5.01 -8.15 17.11
C LEU A 305 5.54 -9.06 18.24
N ALA A 306 5.29 -8.70 19.51
CA ALA A 306 5.56 -9.59 20.63
C ALA A 306 4.67 -10.85 20.60
N LEU A 307 3.48 -10.76 19.99
CA LEU A 307 2.49 -11.85 19.96
C LEU A 307 2.66 -12.77 18.74
N THR A 308 3.47 -12.37 17.77
CA THR A 308 3.56 -13.10 16.52
C THR A 308 4.46 -14.33 16.67
N GLY A 309 5.36 -14.39 17.66
CA GLY A 309 6.39 -15.44 17.90
C GLY A 309 7.81 -15.05 17.42
N HIS A 310 8.70 -16.03 17.22
CA HIS A 310 10.04 -15.86 16.63
C HIS A 310 10.19 -16.82 15.43
N TRP A 311 10.30 -16.28 14.21
CA TRP A 311 10.63 -16.99 12.96
C TRP A 311 11.96 -16.49 12.43
#